data_AF-A0AAW8S444-F1
#
_entry.id   AF-A0AAW8S444-F1
#
_cell.length_a   1.000
_cell.length_b   1.000
_cell.length_c   1.000
_cell.angle_alpha   90.00
_cell.angle_beta   90.00
_cell.angle_gamma   90.00
#
_symmetry.space_group_name_H-M   'P 1'
#
loop_
_entity.id
_entity.type
_entity.pdbx_description
1 polymer ?
#
loop_
_entity_poly.entity_id
_entity_poly.type
_entity_poly.pdbx_seq_one_letter_code
_entity_poly.pdbx_strand_id
1 'polypeptide(L)'
;NRFTHWTPNVFRYGTYADEARMFTKGHSEDNLRQINTFFVDFDTLDPHFDYGEIILASHEIGFMPTMILRTPHGFQAFYVLDKPAYVTKKS
;
A
#
# COMPACT_ATOMS: atom_id res chain seq x y z
N ASN A 1 -3.98 5.52 -23.45
CA ASN A 1 -3.36 5.63 -22.11
C ASN A 1 -4.38 5.29 -21.03
N ARG A 2 -4.41 4.03 -20.60
CA ARG A 2 -5.23 3.58 -19.46
C ARG A 2 -4.36 3.67 -18.21
N PHE A 3 -4.59 4.68 -17.37
CA PHE A 3 -4.00 4.71 -16.04
C PHE A 3 -4.71 3.68 -15.18
N THR A 4 -4.04 2.58 -14.81
CA THR A 4 -4.49 1.68 -13.76
C THR A 4 -4.03 2.27 -12.44
N HIS A 5 -4.86 3.11 -11.80
CA HIS A 5 -4.56 3.55 -10.44
C HIS A 5 -4.67 2.35 -9.50
N TRP A 6 -3.64 2.17 -8.68
CA TRP A 6 -3.61 1.17 -7.61
C TRP A 6 -4.30 1.77 -6.40
N THR A 7 -5.57 1.47 -6.18
CA THR A 7 -6.25 1.81 -4.93
C THR A 7 -5.93 0.73 -3.89
N PRO A 8 -5.19 1.03 -2.82
CA PRO A 8 -4.99 0.09 -1.72
C PRO A 8 -6.38 -0.28 -1.17
N ASN A 9 -6.63 -1.57 -1.01
CA ASN A 9 -7.94 -2.18 -0.76
C ASN A 9 -8.76 -1.44 0.32
N VAL A 10 -9.85 -0.75 -0.06
CA VAL A 10 -10.66 -0.02 0.93
C VAL A 10 -11.55 -0.95 1.75
N PHE A 11 -12.25 -1.96 1.19
CA PHE A 11 -13.11 -2.88 1.97
C PHE A 11 -13.52 -4.12 1.15
N ARG A 12 -12.82 -5.25 1.29
CA ARG A 12 -12.72 -6.33 0.26
C ARG A 12 -14.01 -7.06 -0.17
N TYR A 13 -15.19 -6.76 0.39
CA TYR A 13 -16.49 -7.16 -0.18
C TYR A 13 -17.55 -6.08 0.06
N GLY A 14 -18.10 -5.52 -1.03
CA GLY A 14 -19.36 -4.77 -0.99
C GLY A 14 -20.54 -5.73 -1.09
N THR A 15 -21.47 -5.66 -0.15
CA THR A 15 -22.75 -6.38 -0.20
C THR A 15 -23.90 -5.39 0.00
N TYR A 16 -25.14 -5.78 -0.24
CA TYR A 16 -26.29 -4.91 -0.03
C TYR A 16 -26.96 -5.22 1.30
N ALA A 17 -27.43 -4.18 1.99
CA ALA A 17 -28.16 -4.33 3.24
C ALA A 17 -29.57 -4.91 3.00
N ASP A 18 -30.08 -4.76 1.79
CA ASP A 18 -31.44 -5.10 1.37
C ASP A 18 -31.47 -5.90 0.06
N GLU A 19 -32.52 -6.71 -0.13
CA GLU A 19 -32.72 -7.51 -1.35
C GLU A 19 -32.91 -6.66 -2.61
N ALA A 20 -33.45 -5.45 -2.45
CA ALA A 20 -33.63 -4.49 -3.53
C ALA A 20 -32.31 -3.81 -3.96
N ARG A 21 -31.20 -4.10 -3.27
CA ARG A 21 -29.85 -3.57 -3.55
C ARG A 21 -29.75 -2.04 -3.54
N MET A 22 -30.54 -1.39 -2.69
CA MET A 22 -30.61 0.07 -2.58
C MET A 22 -29.51 0.64 -1.67
N PHE A 23 -29.03 -0.13 -0.69
CA PHE A 23 -28.06 0.33 0.30
C PHE A 23 -26.80 -0.54 0.34
N THR A 24 -25.67 0.03 -0.04
CA THR A 24 -24.36 -0.67 -0.03
C THR A 24 -23.78 -0.74 1.40
N LYS A 25 -23.34 -1.93 1.83
CA LYS A 25 -22.65 -2.19 3.10
C LYS A 25 -21.38 -3.04 2.87
N GLY A 26 -20.54 -3.17 3.88
CA GLY A 26 -19.25 -3.91 3.79
C GLY A 26 -18.03 -3.01 3.99
N HIS A 27 -18.26 -1.70 4.07
CA HIS A 27 -17.30 -0.71 4.49
C HIS A 27 -17.06 -0.72 6.01
N SER A 28 -16.51 -1.81 6.58
CA SER A 28 -16.10 -1.88 8.00
C SER A 28 -14.64 -2.28 8.16
N GLU A 29 -13.97 -1.72 9.19
CA GLU A 29 -12.56 -2.01 9.50
C GLU A 29 -12.29 -3.50 9.75
N ASP A 30 -13.31 -4.26 10.15
CA ASP A 30 -13.22 -5.73 10.28
C ASP A 30 -12.85 -6.44 8.98
N ASN A 31 -13.07 -5.80 7.82
CA ASN A 31 -12.72 -6.30 6.49
C ASN A 31 -11.32 -5.88 6.00
N LEU A 32 -10.61 -5.04 6.77
CA LEU A 32 -9.28 -4.52 6.45
C LEU A 32 -8.16 -5.50 6.88
N ARG A 33 -8.42 -6.81 6.71
CA ARG A 33 -7.52 -7.87 7.20
C ARG A 33 -6.42 -8.25 6.23
N GLN A 34 -6.41 -7.71 5.01
CA GLN A 34 -5.48 -8.10 3.96
C GLN A 34 -4.80 -6.88 3.36
N ILE A 35 -3.53 -6.69 3.71
CA ILE A 35 -2.64 -5.71 3.10
C ILE A 35 -2.10 -6.34 1.82
N ASN A 36 -2.39 -5.72 0.68
CA ASN A 36 -1.87 -6.11 -0.63
C ASN A 36 -0.78 -5.15 -1.13
N THR A 37 -0.73 -3.95 -0.57
CA THR A 37 0.22 -2.92 -0.92
C THR A 37 0.46 -2.06 0.31
N PHE A 38 1.69 -1.63 0.49
CA PHE A 38 2.05 -0.60 1.45
C PHE A 38 3.12 0.31 0.84
N PHE A 39 3.40 1.42 1.50
CA PHE A 39 4.51 2.28 1.14
C PHE A 39 5.26 2.72 2.38
N VAL A 40 6.52 3.09 2.18
CA VAL A 40 7.37 3.73 3.18
C VAL A 40 7.62 5.15 2.73
N ASP A 41 7.29 6.10 3.59
CA ASP A 41 7.50 7.53 3.37
C ASP A 41 8.86 7.92 3.97
N PHE A 42 9.75 8.44 3.14
CA PHE A 42 11.08 8.92 3.52
C PHE A 42 11.05 10.44 3.48
N ASP A 43 10.70 11.05 4.61
CA ASP A 43 10.77 12.49 4.78
C ASP A 43 12.22 12.92 5.02
N THR A 44 12.85 13.45 3.99
CA THR A 44 14.21 13.97 4.11
C THR A 44 14.44 15.12 3.13
N LEU A 45 15.08 16.17 3.64
CA LEU A 45 15.58 17.30 2.87
C LEU A 45 17.10 17.23 2.67
N ASP A 46 17.73 16.12 3.08
CA ASP A 46 19.15 15.90 2.87
C ASP A 46 19.44 15.77 1.37
N PRO A 47 20.21 16.70 0.75
CA PRO A 47 20.52 16.65 -0.67
C PRO A 47 21.44 15.47 -1.04
N HIS A 48 22.04 14.78 -0.07
CA HIS A 48 22.90 13.62 -0.28
C HIS A 48 22.12 12.30 -0.25
N PHE A 49 20.87 12.31 0.21
CA PHE A 49 20.02 11.12 0.20
C PHE A 49 19.33 10.96 -1.15
N ASP A 50 19.60 9.85 -1.84
CA ASP A 50 19.02 9.54 -3.15
C ASP A 50 18.36 8.15 -3.17
N TYR A 51 17.57 7.88 -4.21
CA TYR A 51 16.86 6.60 -4.36
C TYR A 51 17.80 5.39 -4.40
N GLY A 52 19.07 5.57 -4.75
CA GLY A 52 20.10 4.52 -4.73
C GLY A 52 20.30 3.91 -3.33
N GLU A 53 20.24 4.74 -2.28
CA GLU A 53 20.36 4.28 -0.89
C GLU A 53 19.17 3.39 -0.51
N ILE A 54 17.95 3.77 -0.95
CA ILE A 54 16.75 2.96 -0.76
C ILE A 54 16.91 1.61 -1.45
N ILE A 55 17.40 1.58 -2.69
CA ILE A 55 17.62 0.34 -3.46
C ILE A 55 18.66 -0.56 -2.79
N LEU A 56 19.78 0.01 -2.31
CA LEU A 56 20.84 -0.74 -1.64
C LEU A 56 20.33 -1.38 -0.34
N ALA A 57 19.68 -0.61 0.52
CA ALA A 57 19.10 -1.10 1.77
C ALA A 57 18.03 -2.18 1.49
N SER A 58 17.17 -1.95 0.50
CA SER A 58 16.16 -2.93 0.05
C SER A 58 16.78 -4.23 -0.46
N HIS A 59 17.93 -4.16 -1.11
CA HIS A 59 18.67 -5.33 -1.56
C HIS A 59 19.23 -6.14 -0.39
N GLU A 60 19.83 -5.46 0.61
CA GLU A 60 20.39 -6.09 1.81
C GLU A 60 19.33 -6.84 2.63
N ILE A 61 18.12 -6.28 2.75
CA ILE A 61 17.00 -6.94 3.44
C ILE A 61 16.26 -7.97 2.58
N GLY A 62 16.60 -8.08 1.28
CA GLY A 62 15.96 -8.98 0.33
C GLY A 62 14.51 -8.61 -0.02
N PHE A 63 14.13 -7.34 0.13
CA PHE A 63 12.76 -6.87 -0.08
C PHE A 63 12.72 -5.58 -0.91
N MET A 64 12.51 -5.74 -2.21
CA MET A 64 12.61 -4.66 -3.19
C MET A 64 11.31 -3.86 -3.36
N PRO A 65 11.38 -2.53 -3.46
CA PRO A 65 10.23 -1.72 -3.81
C PRO A 65 9.82 -1.97 -5.25
N THR A 66 8.52 -1.90 -5.51
CA THR A 66 7.95 -1.96 -6.86
C THR A 66 8.12 -0.63 -7.58
N MET A 67 8.08 0.48 -6.83
CA MET A 67 8.23 1.83 -7.36
C MET A 67 8.80 2.75 -6.29
N ILE A 68 9.72 3.63 -6.66
CA ILE A 68 10.17 4.74 -5.82
C ILE A 68 9.73 6.04 -6.49
N LEU A 69 9.00 6.87 -5.76
CA LEU A 69 8.53 8.16 -6.21
C LEU A 69 9.30 9.26 -5.47
N ARG A 70 9.93 10.18 -6.21
CA ARG A 70 10.50 11.39 -5.61
C ARG A 70 9.38 12.40 -5.34
N THR A 71 9.34 12.94 -4.13
CA THR A 71 8.41 13.99 -3.70
C THR A 71 9.18 15.28 -3.42
N PRO A 72 8.49 16.43 -3.25
CA PRO A 72 9.17 17.68 -2.88
C PRO A 72 9.95 17.62 -1.56
N HIS A 73 9.60 16.70 -0.66
CA HIS A 73 10.15 16.58 0.69
C HIS A 73 10.81 15.22 0.97
N GLY A 74 11.17 14.48 -0.09
CA GLY A 74 11.88 13.21 0.03
C GLY A 74 11.41 12.18 -0.98
N PHE A 75 11.08 10.97 -0.52
CA PHE A 75 10.74 9.84 -1.38
C PHE A 75 9.64 8.96 -0.80
N GLN A 76 8.89 8.28 -1.66
CA GLN A 76 7.94 7.25 -1.30
C GLN A 76 8.28 5.95 -2.01
N ALA A 77 8.56 4.90 -1.24
CA ALA A 77 8.82 3.57 -1.77
C ALA A 77 7.56 2.71 -1.63
N PHE A 78 6.96 2.34 -2.76
CA PHE A 78 5.75 1.51 -2.84
C PHE A 78 6.11 0.04 -3.00
N TYR A 79 5.38 -0.82 -2.29
CA TYR A 79 5.55 -2.27 -2.29
C TYR A 79 4.24 -2.96 -2.61
N VAL A 80 4.21 -3.64 -3.75
CA VAL A 80 3.13 -4.54 -4.14
C VAL A 80 3.48 -5.94 -3.70
N LEU A 81 2.59 -6.56 -2.91
CA LEU A 81 2.79 -7.92 -2.43
C LEU A 81 2.23 -8.94 -3.41
N ASP A 82 3.03 -9.96 -3.77
CA ASP A 82 2.56 -11.12 -4.53
C ASP A 82 1.44 -11.87 -3.78
N LYS A 83 1.55 -11.95 -2.45
CA LYS A 83 0.54 -12.54 -1.56
C LYS A 83 0.12 -11.53 -0.50
N PRO A 84 -1.18 -11.42 -0.18
CA PRO A 84 -1.64 -10.50 0.85
C PRO A 84 -1.07 -10.87 2.23
N ALA A 85 -0.62 -9.86 2.98
CA ALA A 85 -0.27 -10.00 4.39
C ALA A 85 -1.53 -9.84 5.26
N TYR A 86 -1.67 -10.69 6.26
CA TYR A 86 -2.84 -10.70 7.14
C TYR A 86 -2.53 -10.07 8.49
N VAL A 87 -3.24 -8.99 8.83
CA VAL A 87 -3.10 -8.37 10.16
C VAL A 87 -4.02 -9.10 11.14
N THR A 88 -3.44 -9.66 12.21
CA THR A 88 -4.19 -10.29 13.30
C THR A 88 -3.93 -9.54 14.60
N LYS A 89 -4.91 -9.50 15.52
CA LYS A 89 -4.78 -8.85 16.84
C LYS A 89 -3.80 -9.56 17.80
N LYS A 90 -3.12 -10.63 17.36
CA LYS A 90 -2.14 -11.33 18.20
C LYS A 90 -0.75 -10.75 17.95
N SER A 91 -0.33 -9.87 18.86
CA SER A 91 1.09 -9.55 19.12
C SER A 91 1.65 -10.54 20.14
#